data_AF-A0A9E7F035-F1
#
_entry.id   AF-A0A9E7F035-F1
#
_cell.length_a   1.000
_cell.length_b   1.000
_cell.length_c   1.000
_cell.angle_alpha   90.00
_cell.angle_beta   90.00
_cell.angle_gamma   90.00
#
_symmetry.space_group_name_H-M   'P 1'
#
loop_
_entity.id
_entity.type
_entity.pdbx_description
1 polymer ?
#
loop_
_entity_poly.entity_id
_entity_poly.type
_entity_poly.pdbx_seq_one_letter_code
_entity_poly.pdbx_strand_id
1 'polypeptide(L)'
;MSYTVVGWSWRWCLSLGIIGACMFVALKVLDFLWWRPKRLEEHFARQGIRGPPYRFFVGCVREMVGLMLDASSKPMMPQTSHNILPRVLSFYHHWKKIYGSTFLLWFGPTPRLTVADPDLIREIFLSRSDVFERYESHPLVRQLEGEGLVSLRGEKWAHHRKVLTPTFHMDNLKLLIPFIGKTVLDMVEKLPTSGEEVEIDVSEWFQTVTEDAITRTAFGRSYDDGKAVFQLQAQQMVFAAEAFRKVFIPGYRFLPTKKNTNSWKLEKEIKRSLIRLIGRRKERLGEEGKPDGSVKDLLGLMIDASASKQGAGQAASPKPVSSPPSTITVRDIVEECKTFFFAGKQTTSNLLTWTTVLLAMHPEWQERARAEVLRVCGARDLPTRDHLGKLKTVPPPFVSASPSPVSWGNSVNYKIYVSSSLLRLILGSWG
;
A
#
# COMPACT_ATOMS: atom_id res chain seq x y z
N MET A 1 61.76 22.05 -33.64
CA MET A 1 61.37 22.53 -32.30
C MET A 1 59.85 22.58 -32.24
N SER A 2 59.27 22.18 -31.10
CA SER A 2 57.92 22.55 -30.63
C SER A 2 56.69 21.77 -31.13
N TYR A 3 56.32 20.66 -30.45
CA TYR A 3 54.91 20.21 -30.30
C TYR A 3 54.63 19.35 -29.04
N THR A 4 55.52 19.24 -28.06
CA THR A 4 55.35 18.29 -26.93
C THR A 4 54.98 18.90 -25.58
N VAL A 5 54.95 20.23 -25.42
CA VAL A 5 54.78 20.87 -24.10
C VAL A 5 53.31 21.13 -23.73
N VAL A 6 52.39 21.20 -24.70
CA VAL A 6 50.98 21.58 -24.45
C VAL A 6 50.12 20.41 -23.91
N GLY A 7 50.51 19.16 -24.17
CA GLY A 7 49.74 17.98 -23.73
C GLY A 7 49.84 17.66 -22.23
N TRP A 8 50.87 18.14 -21.55
CA TRP A 8 51.07 17.89 -20.11
C TRP A 8 50.23 18.81 -19.23
N SER A 9 50.10 20.10 -19.57
CA SER A 9 49.34 21.07 -18.77
C SER A 9 47.84 20.74 -18.72
N TRP A 10 47.27 20.27 -19.82
CA TRP A 10 45.86 19.87 -19.88
C TRP A 10 45.55 18.68 -18.96
N ARG A 11 46.46 17.69 -18.88
CA ARG A 11 46.30 16.52 -18.00
C ARG A 11 46.34 16.92 -16.52
N TRP A 12 47.21 17.85 -16.13
CA TRP A 12 47.26 18.38 -14.77
C TRP A 12 46.00 19.19 -14.41
N CYS A 13 45.51 20.03 -15.32
CA CYS A 13 44.25 20.76 -15.12
C CYS A 13 43.05 19.81 -14.98
N LEU A 14 42.98 18.75 -15.79
CA LEU A 14 41.98 17.69 -15.65
C LEU A 14 42.10 16.96 -14.32
N SER A 15 43.31 16.58 -13.90
CA SER A 15 43.54 15.90 -12.62
C SER A 15 43.17 16.77 -11.44
N LEU A 16 43.54 18.06 -11.44
CA LEU A 16 43.15 19.02 -10.40
C LEU A 16 41.64 19.24 -10.38
N GLY A 17 41.00 19.33 -11.55
CA GLY A 17 39.54 19.41 -11.67
C GLY A 17 38.84 18.18 -11.10
N ILE A 18 39.35 16.97 -11.37
CA ILE A 18 38.83 15.71 -10.81
C ILE A 18 39.02 15.67 -9.30
N ILE A 19 40.21 16.04 -8.79
CA ILE A 19 40.47 16.08 -7.35
C ILE A 19 39.54 17.09 -6.66
N GLY A 20 39.37 18.28 -7.23
CA GLY A 20 38.43 19.29 -6.74
C GLY A 20 37.00 18.78 -6.71
N ALA A 21 36.54 18.12 -7.77
CA ALA A 21 35.22 17.50 -7.83
C ALA A 21 35.05 16.39 -6.78
N CYS A 22 36.04 15.51 -6.62
CA CYS A 22 36.05 14.46 -5.61
C CYS A 22 36.02 15.02 -4.19
N MET A 23 36.80 16.06 -3.91
CA MET A 23 36.80 16.73 -2.61
C MET A 23 35.46 17.40 -2.33
N PHE A 24 34.88 18.09 -3.32
CA PHE A 24 33.55 18.69 -3.20
C PHE A 24 32.48 17.64 -2.90
N VAL A 25 32.50 16.50 -3.60
CA VAL A 25 31.59 15.38 -3.33
C VAL A 25 31.81 14.81 -1.94
N ALA A 26 33.06 14.60 -1.51
CA ALA A 26 33.38 14.11 -0.18
C ALA A 26 32.87 15.05 0.92
N LEU A 27 33.02 16.37 0.75
CA LEU A 27 32.48 17.37 1.67
C LEU A 27 30.95 17.34 1.72
N LYS A 28 30.28 17.21 0.57
CA LYS A 28 28.80 17.06 0.52
C LYS A 28 28.33 15.78 1.21
N VAL A 29 29.06 14.68 1.04
CA VAL A 29 28.78 13.40 1.71
C VAL A 29 28.99 13.52 3.21
N LEU A 30 30.07 14.17 3.65
CA LEU A 30 30.34 14.40 5.07
C LEU A 30 29.29 15.31 5.71
N ASP A 31 28.90 16.40 5.04
CA ASP A 31 27.80 17.26 5.49
C ASP A 31 26.50 16.47 5.64
N PHE A 32 26.14 15.68 4.63
CA PHE A 32 24.91 14.89 4.63
C PHE A 32 24.91 13.76 5.67
N LEU A 33 26.02 13.03 5.83
CA LEU A 33 26.09 11.86 6.71
C LEU A 33 26.47 12.19 8.16
N TRP A 34 27.08 13.35 8.43
CA TRP A 34 27.57 13.68 9.77
C TRP A 34 27.02 15.01 10.29
N TRP A 35 27.37 16.13 9.64
CA TRP A 35 27.11 17.46 10.16
C TRP A 35 25.62 17.79 10.22
N ARG A 36 24.87 17.53 9.14
CA ARG A 36 23.44 17.80 9.07
C ARG A 36 22.64 16.97 10.09
N PRO A 37 22.83 15.65 10.23
CA PRO A 37 22.18 14.87 11.28
C PRO A 37 22.45 15.41 12.69
N LYS A 38 23.72 15.70 13.02
CA LYS A 38 24.07 16.21 14.36
C LYS A 38 23.46 17.57 14.66
N ARG A 39 23.50 18.49 13.70
CA ARG A 39 22.87 19.81 13.85
C ARG A 39 21.36 19.71 14.05
N LEU A 40 20.68 18.80 13.35
CA LEU A 40 19.25 18.58 13.50
C LEU A 40 18.89 17.90 14.82
N GLU A 41 19.69 16.92 15.26
CA GLU A 41 19.57 16.29 16.58
C GLU A 41 19.61 17.34 17.69
N GLU A 42 20.62 18.23 17.67
CA GLU A 42 20.72 19.33 18.63
C GLU A 42 19.57 20.34 18.52
N HIS A 43 19.15 20.67 17.30
CA HIS A 43 18.07 21.63 17.07
C HIS A 43 16.74 21.16 17.71
N PHE A 44 16.39 19.89 17.56
CA PHE A 44 15.22 19.30 18.20
C PHE A 44 15.41 19.13 19.71
N ALA A 45 16.62 18.75 20.15
CA ALA A 45 16.92 18.60 21.58
C ALA A 45 16.76 19.93 22.35
N ARG A 46 17.11 21.07 21.75
CA ARG A 46 16.87 22.41 22.32
C ARG A 46 15.38 22.76 22.49
N GLN A 47 14.51 22.14 21.68
CA GLN A 47 13.05 22.28 21.78
C GLN A 47 12.43 21.22 22.72
N GLY A 48 13.24 20.43 23.43
CA GLY A 48 12.77 19.37 24.31
C GLY A 48 12.40 18.06 23.60
N ILE A 49 12.51 18.00 22.27
CA ILE A 49 12.21 16.79 21.49
C ILE A 49 13.47 15.94 21.42
N ARG A 50 13.44 14.78 22.08
CA ARG A 50 14.54 13.81 22.10
C ARG A 50 14.16 12.54 21.35
N GLY A 51 15.12 11.65 21.16
CA GLY A 51 14.94 10.37 20.48
C GLY A 51 16.20 9.52 20.57
N PRO A 52 16.19 8.30 20.02
CA PRO A 52 17.39 7.49 19.90
C PRO A 52 18.50 8.27 19.17
N PRO A 53 19.74 8.23 19.69
CA PRO A 53 20.82 9.05 19.16
C PRO A 53 21.18 8.63 17.73
N TYR A 54 21.54 9.61 16.90
CA TYR A 54 21.99 9.35 15.54
C TYR A 54 23.28 8.52 15.54
N ARG A 55 23.26 7.38 14.84
CA ARG A 55 24.44 6.56 14.55
C ARG A 55 24.84 6.75 13.09
N PHE A 56 26.13 6.98 12.84
CA PHE A 56 26.64 7.27 11.50
C PHE A 56 26.14 6.27 10.45
N PHE A 57 25.67 6.80 9.31
CA PHE A 57 25.15 6.09 8.14
C PHE A 57 23.85 5.29 8.37
N VAL A 58 23.71 4.58 9.49
CA VAL A 58 22.62 3.64 9.75
C VAL A 58 21.44 4.29 10.50
N GLY A 59 21.69 5.35 11.27
CA GLY A 59 20.69 5.92 12.18
C GLY A 59 20.26 4.91 13.25
N CYS A 60 18.96 4.82 13.51
CA CYS A 60 18.40 3.87 14.47
C CYS A 60 17.77 2.63 13.82
N VAL A 61 17.95 2.42 12.50
CA VAL A 61 17.31 1.33 11.75
C VAL A 61 17.67 -0.05 12.30
N ARG A 62 18.94 -0.28 12.69
CA ARG A 62 19.37 -1.57 13.24
C ARG A 62 18.69 -1.90 14.56
N GLU A 63 18.55 -0.91 15.44
CA GLU A 63 17.86 -1.05 16.72
C GLU A 63 16.35 -1.26 16.52
N MET A 64 15.75 -0.48 15.62
CA MET A 64 14.36 -0.65 15.20
C MET A 64 14.08 -2.08 14.71
N VAL A 65 14.91 -2.60 13.81
CA VAL A 65 14.78 -3.98 13.29
C VAL A 65 15.00 -5.02 14.38
N GLY A 66 15.95 -4.80 15.30
CA GLY A 66 16.17 -5.67 16.45
C GLY A 66 14.93 -5.77 17.35
N LEU A 67 14.32 -4.63 17.70
CA LEU A 67 13.09 -4.58 18.50
C LEU A 67 11.92 -5.26 17.79
N MET A 68 11.80 -5.13 16.47
CA MET A 68 10.73 -5.78 15.70
C MET A 68 10.91 -7.30 15.62
N LEU A 69 12.16 -7.76 15.45
CA LEU A 69 12.51 -9.17 15.46
C LEU A 69 12.24 -9.82 16.82
N ASP A 70 12.69 -9.19 17.90
CA ASP A 70 12.48 -9.69 19.27
C ASP A 70 10.99 -9.74 19.65
N ALA A 71 10.22 -8.72 19.25
CA ALA A 71 8.79 -8.72 19.50
C ALA A 71 8.04 -9.77 18.67
N SER A 72 8.54 -10.12 17.48
CA SER A 72 7.92 -11.12 16.59
C SER A 72 8.25 -12.55 16.99
N SER A 73 9.42 -12.79 17.60
CA SER A 73 9.89 -14.13 18.01
C SER A 73 9.16 -14.67 19.25
N LYS A 74 8.57 -13.80 20.05
CA LYS A 74 7.83 -14.15 21.27
C LYS A 74 6.33 -14.25 20.98
N PRO A 75 5.55 -15.13 21.63
CA PRO A 75 4.09 -15.10 21.53
C PRO A 75 3.51 -13.84 22.18
N MET A 76 2.31 -13.42 21.76
CA MET A 76 1.59 -12.37 22.47
C MET A 76 1.05 -12.91 23.81
N MET A 77 1.30 -12.17 24.88
CA MET A 77 0.85 -12.52 26.23
C MET A 77 0.02 -11.39 26.84
N PRO A 78 -1.10 -11.70 27.53
CA PRO A 78 -1.78 -13.00 27.52
C PRO A 78 -2.27 -13.36 26.11
N GLN A 79 -2.47 -14.65 25.82
CA GLN A 79 -2.92 -15.11 24.50
C GLN A 79 -4.26 -14.49 24.07
N THR A 80 -5.07 -14.08 25.04
CA THR A 80 -6.35 -13.39 24.86
C THR A 80 -6.24 -11.87 24.64
N SER A 81 -5.02 -11.31 24.59
CA SER A 81 -4.81 -9.89 24.38
C SER A 81 -4.95 -9.50 22.91
N HIS A 82 -5.80 -8.51 22.63
CA HIS A 82 -5.89 -7.86 21.32
C HIS A 82 -4.99 -6.61 21.21
N ASN A 83 -4.17 -6.31 22.23
CA ASN A 83 -3.24 -5.19 22.18
C ASN A 83 -1.99 -5.54 21.35
N ILE A 84 -2.09 -5.37 20.03
CA ILE A 84 -1.05 -5.75 19.07
C ILE A 84 0.09 -4.74 18.95
N LEU A 85 -0.08 -3.51 19.47
CA LEU A 85 0.88 -2.42 19.28
C LEU A 85 2.31 -2.76 19.73
N PRO A 86 2.55 -3.40 20.90
CA PRO A 86 3.88 -3.81 21.33
C PRO A 86 4.55 -4.82 20.40
N ARG A 87 3.76 -5.56 19.62
CA ARG A 87 4.26 -6.55 18.65
C ARG A 87 4.52 -5.92 17.29
N VAL A 88 3.54 -5.24 16.72
CA VAL A 88 3.56 -4.77 15.33
C VAL A 88 4.40 -3.50 15.15
N LEU A 89 4.39 -2.62 16.15
CA LEU A 89 5.15 -1.37 16.18
C LEU A 89 6.00 -1.31 17.46
N SER A 90 6.76 -2.37 17.72
CA SER A 90 7.52 -2.54 18.97
C SER A 90 8.51 -1.40 19.24
N PHE A 91 9.19 -0.88 18.21
CA PHE A 91 10.10 0.25 18.34
C PHE A 91 9.38 1.53 18.79
N TYR A 92 8.18 1.78 18.25
CA TYR A 92 7.35 2.91 18.64
C TYR A 92 6.86 2.74 20.08
N HIS A 93 6.36 1.56 20.43
CA HIS A 93 5.92 1.26 21.79
C HIS A 93 7.05 1.41 22.81
N HIS A 94 8.27 0.97 22.46
CA HIS A 94 9.46 1.08 23.29
C HIS A 94 9.90 2.54 23.47
N TRP A 95 10.12 3.27 22.37
CA TRP A 95 10.65 4.64 22.44
C TRP A 95 9.62 5.65 22.94
N LYS A 96 8.31 5.44 22.72
CA LYS A 96 7.26 6.26 23.34
C LYS A 96 7.35 6.26 24.86
N LYS A 97 7.73 5.14 25.49
CA LYS A 97 7.90 5.06 26.96
C LYS A 97 9.11 5.84 27.46
N ILE A 98 10.14 6.00 26.62
CA ILE A 98 11.40 6.64 26.99
C ILE A 98 11.35 8.16 26.70
N TYR A 99 10.83 8.54 25.54
CA TYR A 99 10.90 9.91 25.01
C TYR A 99 9.55 10.63 24.99
N GLY A 100 8.44 9.95 25.30
CA GLY A 100 7.09 10.54 25.30
C GLY A 100 6.35 10.41 23.97
N SER A 101 5.31 11.23 23.80
CA SER A 101 4.41 11.19 22.64
C SER A 101 5.06 11.67 21.33
N THR A 102 6.08 12.52 21.41
CA THR A 102 6.76 13.08 20.25
C THR A 102 8.27 12.87 20.36
N PHE A 103 8.86 12.19 19.37
CA PHE A 103 10.29 11.87 19.38
C PHE A 103 10.89 11.78 17.98
N LEU A 104 12.20 12.02 17.90
CA LEU A 104 12.95 12.03 16.65
C LEU A 104 13.55 10.66 16.33
N LEU A 105 13.36 10.17 15.10
CA LEU A 105 13.93 8.92 14.57
C LEU A 105 14.89 9.17 13.42
N TRP A 106 15.78 8.21 13.16
CA TRP A 106 16.79 8.30 12.12
C TRP A 106 16.75 7.10 11.18
N PHE A 107 16.34 7.32 9.93
CA PHE A 107 16.42 6.33 8.85
C PHE A 107 17.67 6.62 8.01
N GLY A 108 18.78 5.99 8.38
CA GLY A 108 20.09 6.47 7.96
C GLY A 108 20.27 7.93 8.37
N PRO A 109 20.75 8.83 7.48
CA PRO A 109 20.93 10.25 7.77
C PRO A 109 19.61 11.06 7.72
N THR A 110 18.47 10.42 7.43
CA THR A 110 17.19 11.12 7.26
C THR A 110 16.40 11.14 8.57
N PRO A 111 16.16 12.31 9.17
CA PRO A 111 15.35 12.42 10.38
C PRO A 111 13.87 12.21 10.07
N ARG A 112 13.14 11.61 11.01
CA ARG A 112 11.68 11.48 10.98
C ARG A 112 11.12 11.82 12.34
N LEU A 113 10.26 12.82 12.41
CA LEU A 113 9.54 13.15 13.62
C LEU A 113 8.34 12.21 13.78
N THR A 114 8.29 11.50 14.90
CA THR A 114 7.15 10.67 15.26
C THR A 114 6.24 11.46 16.18
N VAL A 115 4.95 11.51 15.88
CA VAL A 115 3.95 12.27 16.64
C VAL A 115 2.82 11.33 17.05
N ALA A 116 2.50 11.31 18.34
CA ALA A 116 1.43 10.50 18.93
C ALA A 116 0.32 11.34 19.59
N ASP A 117 0.48 12.67 19.59
CA ASP A 117 -0.47 13.60 20.17
C ASP A 117 -1.67 13.80 19.23
N PRO A 118 -2.91 13.56 19.68
CA PRO A 118 -4.10 13.66 18.82
C PRO A 118 -4.34 15.05 18.23
N ASP A 119 -3.99 16.11 18.95
CA ASP A 119 -4.22 17.48 18.49
C ASP A 119 -3.21 17.86 17.42
N LEU A 120 -1.94 17.46 17.58
CA LEU A 120 -0.94 17.61 16.52
C LEU A 120 -1.25 16.75 15.30
N ILE A 121 -1.74 15.51 15.48
CA ILE A 121 -2.18 14.64 14.38
C ILE A 121 -3.32 15.33 13.62
N ARG A 122 -4.31 15.89 14.33
CA ARG A 122 -5.42 16.65 13.73
C ARG A 122 -4.91 17.86 12.95
N GLU A 123 -3.95 18.61 13.51
CA GLU A 123 -3.33 19.75 12.82
C GLU A 123 -2.63 19.31 11.52
N ILE A 124 -1.79 18.27 11.58
CA ILE A 124 -1.04 17.74 10.45
C ILE A 124 -1.95 17.26 9.33
N PHE A 125 -2.99 16.49 9.66
CA PHE A 125 -3.85 15.85 8.66
C PHE A 125 -5.04 16.68 8.19
N LEU A 126 -5.54 17.61 8.99
CA LEU A 126 -6.75 18.40 8.66
C LEU A 126 -6.44 19.88 8.52
N SER A 127 -5.91 20.52 9.57
CA SER A 127 -5.84 21.99 9.64
C SER A 127 -4.75 22.57 8.74
N ARG A 128 -3.66 21.83 8.52
CA ARG A 128 -2.48 22.25 7.74
C ARG A 128 -2.06 21.23 6.70
N SER A 129 -3.03 20.52 6.13
CA SER A 129 -2.77 19.46 5.14
C SER A 129 -2.09 19.95 3.86
N ASP A 130 -2.14 21.26 3.59
CA ASP A 130 -1.45 21.93 2.49
C ASP A 130 0.07 22.10 2.73
N VAL A 131 0.49 22.18 3.99
CA VAL A 131 1.90 22.32 4.37
C VAL A 131 2.58 20.95 4.51
N PHE A 132 1.85 19.95 4.99
CA PHE A 132 2.38 18.61 5.19
C PHE A 132 2.17 17.74 3.94
N GLU A 133 3.21 17.69 3.10
CA GLU A 133 3.21 16.78 1.95
C GLU A 133 3.39 15.31 2.36
N ARG A 134 2.89 14.40 1.51
CA ARG A 134 3.09 12.96 1.67
C ARG A 134 4.58 12.59 1.58
N TYR A 135 5.00 11.74 2.53
CA TYR A 135 6.35 11.18 2.58
C TYR A 135 6.71 10.42 1.28
N GLU A 136 7.96 10.53 0.84
CA GLU A 136 8.47 9.76 -0.31
C GLU A 136 8.86 8.33 0.08
N SER A 137 8.02 7.37 -0.32
CA SER A 137 8.28 5.94 -0.15
C SER A 137 9.63 5.51 -0.73
N HIS A 138 10.23 4.49 -0.11
CA HIS A 138 11.45 3.86 -0.63
C HIS A 138 11.22 3.41 -2.10
N PRO A 139 12.20 3.48 -3.01
CA PRO A 139 11.99 3.18 -4.43
C PRO A 139 11.36 1.81 -4.72
N LEU A 140 11.74 0.76 -3.99
CA LEU A 140 11.13 -0.58 -4.12
C LEU A 140 9.66 -0.63 -3.65
N VAL A 141 9.29 0.21 -2.68
CA VAL A 141 7.90 0.35 -2.22
C VAL A 141 7.09 1.13 -3.26
N ARG A 142 7.64 2.23 -3.77
CA ARG A 142 7.06 2.98 -4.90
C ARG A 142 6.90 2.11 -6.15
N GLN A 143 7.84 1.20 -6.41
CA GLN A 143 7.76 0.25 -7.52
C GLN A 143 6.59 -0.73 -7.34
N LEU A 144 6.27 -1.12 -6.10
CA LEU A 144 5.15 -2.00 -5.73
C LEU A 144 3.81 -1.26 -5.78
N GLU A 145 3.71 -0.14 -5.06
CA GLU A 145 2.50 0.68 -4.92
C GLU A 145 2.12 1.38 -6.22
N GLY A 146 3.12 1.63 -7.08
CA GLY A 146 2.94 2.42 -8.29
C GLY A 146 2.89 3.93 -8.03
N GLU A 147 2.98 4.68 -9.13
CA GLU A 147 2.89 6.14 -9.14
C GLU A 147 1.47 6.66 -9.37
N GLY A 148 0.47 5.99 -8.79
CA GLY A 148 -0.95 6.37 -8.86
C GLY A 148 -1.40 7.26 -7.69
N LEU A 149 -2.69 7.26 -7.38
CA LEU A 149 -3.32 8.18 -6.41
C LEU A 149 -2.67 8.27 -5.03
N VAL A 150 -2.04 7.18 -4.55
CA VAL A 150 -1.34 7.15 -3.26
C VAL A 150 -0.09 8.03 -3.30
N SER A 151 0.59 8.12 -4.45
CA SER A 151 1.86 8.82 -4.64
C SER A 151 1.73 10.19 -5.31
N LEU A 152 0.69 10.39 -6.14
CA LEU A 152 0.49 11.62 -6.91
C LEU A 152 0.28 12.85 -6.02
N ARG A 153 0.67 14.03 -6.54
CA ARG A 153 0.57 15.33 -5.88
C ARG A 153 -0.10 16.38 -6.79
N GLY A 154 -0.55 17.48 -6.19
CA GLY A 154 -1.04 18.67 -6.88
C GLY A 154 -2.19 18.41 -7.87
N GLU A 155 -2.19 19.14 -8.98
CA GLU A 155 -3.24 19.08 -10.00
C GLU A 155 -3.41 17.69 -10.62
N LYS A 156 -2.31 16.95 -10.81
CA LYS A 156 -2.35 15.61 -11.38
C LYS A 156 -3.11 14.65 -10.46
N TRP A 157 -2.86 14.71 -9.16
CA TRP A 157 -3.63 13.97 -8.17
C TRP A 157 -5.11 14.37 -8.19
N ALA A 158 -5.42 15.67 -8.21
CA ALA A 158 -6.79 16.15 -8.20
C ALA A 158 -7.56 15.67 -9.44
N HIS A 159 -6.91 15.71 -10.61
CA HIS A 159 -7.48 15.24 -11.87
C HIS A 159 -7.75 13.73 -11.84
N HIS A 160 -6.74 12.90 -11.51
CA HIS A 160 -6.90 11.45 -11.42
C HIS A 160 -7.98 11.07 -10.42
N ARG A 161 -8.00 11.72 -9.24
CA ARG A 161 -9.00 11.46 -8.20
C ARG A 161 -10.39 11.76 -8.71
N LYS A 162 -10.60 12.88 -9.40
CA LYS A 162 -11.89 13.23 -10.00
C LYS A 162 -12.35 12.19 -11.03
N VAL A 163 -11.44 11.69 -11.87
CA VAL A 163 -11.75 10.66 -12.88
C VAL A 163 -12.15 9.33 -12.24
N LEU A 164 -11.48 8.95 -11.15
CA LEU A 164 -11.63 7.62 -10.52
C LEU A 164 -12.69 7.55 -9.42
N THR A 165 -13.09 8.70 -8.86
CA THR A 165 -14.11 8.75 -7.79
C THR A 165 -15.44 8.05 -8.17
N PRO A 166 -15.96 8.14 -9.41
CA PRO A 166 -17.20 7.46 -9.80
C PRO A 166 -17.17 5.94 -9.63
N THR A 167 -16.00 5.28 -9.72
CA THR A 167 -15.86 3.83 -9.46
C THR A 167 -16.32 3.46 -8.05
N PHE A 168 -16.14 4.37 -7.09
CA PHE A 168 -16.44 4.16 -5.67
C PHE A 168 -17.74 4.85 -5.23
N HIS A 169 -18.52 5.38 -6.17
CA HIS A 169 -19.86 5.85 -5.85
C HIS A 169 -20.75 4.68 -5.44
N MET A 170 -21.66 4.94 -4.51
CA MET A 170 -22.49 3.89 -3.93
C MET A 170 -23.34 3.18 -4.99
N ASP A 171 -23.81 3.89 -6.01
CA ASP A 171 -24.57 3.28 -7.12
C ASP A 171 -23.74 2.27 -7.92
N ASN A 172 -22.44 2.50 -8.08
CA ASN A 172 -21.54 1.58 -8.76
C ASN A 172 -21.18 0.39 -7.85
N LEU A 173 -20.87 0.66 -6.57
CA LEU A 173 -20.54 -0.39 -5.60
C LEU A 173 -21.69 -1.37 -5.36
N LYS A 174 -22.95 -0.92 -5.45
CA LYS A 174 -24.14 -1.78 -5.35
C LYS A 174 -24.13 -2.92 -6.37
N LEU A 175 -23.64 -2.65 -7.57
CA LEU A 175 -23.58 -3.65 -8.64
C LEU A 175 -22.56 -4.77 -8.34
N LEU A 176 -21.63 -4.53 -7.40
CA LEU A 176 -20.60 -5.49 -7.00
C LEU A 176 -21.04 -6.43 -5.88
N ILE A 177 -22.06 -6.07 -5.09
CA ILE A 177 -22.52 -6.83 -3.92
C ILE A 177 -22.84 -8.29 -4.27
N PRO A 178 -23.62 -8.61 -5.33
CA PRO A 178 -23.95 -9.99 -5.65
C PRO A 178 -22.72 -10.84 -6.01
N PHE A 179 -21.72 -10.24 -6.65
CA PHE A 179 -20.48 -10.93 -7.01
C PHE A 179 -19.64 -11.27 -5.78
N ILE A 180 -19.49 -10.30 -4.87
CA ILE A 180 -18.76 -10.53 -3.61
C ILE A 180 -19.50 -11.56 -2.76
N GLY A 181 -20.84 -11.45 -2.66
CA GLY A 181 -21.68 -12.41 -1.96
C GLY A 181 -21.50 -13.83 -2.51
N LYS A 182 -21.52 -14.00 -3.84
CA LYS A 182 -21.26 -15.28 -4.48
C LYS A 182 -19.87 -15.84 -4.15
N THR A 183 -18.81 -15.02 -4.24
CA THR A 183 -17.45 -15.48 -3.88
C THR A 183 -17.39 -15.99 -2.43
N VAL A 184 -18.09 -15.33 -1.50
CA VAL A 184 -18.17 -15.79 -0.10
C VAL A 184 -18.95 -17.10 0.01
N LEU A 185 -20.09 -17.23 -0.67
CA LEU A 185 -20.89 -18.48 -0.68
C LEU A 185 -20.08 -19.67 -1.21
N ASP A 186 -19.43 -19.50 -2.37
CA ASP A 186 -18.60 -20.53 -3.01
C ASP A 186 -17.46 -21.00 -2.08
N MET A 187 -17.02 -20.16 -1.15
CA MET A 187 -16.01 -20.52 -0.15
C MET A 187 -16.59 -21.24 1.06
N VAL A 188 -17.76 -20.82 1.53
CA VAL A 188 -18.45 -21.45 2.67
C VAL A 188 -18.94 -22.85 2.30
N GLU A 189 -19.39 -23.06 1.06
CA GLU A 189 -19.78 -24.38 0.55
C GLU A 189 -18.64 -25.41 0.57
N LYS A 190 -17.38 -24.95 0.50
CA LYS A 190 -16.19 -25.82 0.54
C LYS A 190 -15.84 -26.28 1.96
N LEU A 191 -16.51 -25.77 2.99
CA LEU A 191 -16.28 -26.23 4.36
C LEU A 191 -16.71 -27.69 4.51
N PRO A 192 -16.12 -28.47 5.44
CA PRO A 192 -16.70 -29.74 5.84
C PRO A 192 -18.08 -29.53 6.47
N THR A 193 -19.02 -30.44 6.16
CA THR A 193 -20.39 -30.43 6.74
C THR A 193 -20.49 -31.32 7.99
N SER A 194 -19.44 -32.09 8.31
CA SER A 194 -19.41 -32.93 9.51
C SER A 194 -19.42 -32.03 10.75
N GLY A 195 -20.21 -32.38 11.77
CA GLY A 195 -20.29 -31.65 13.04
C GLY A 195 -19.01 -31.67 13.89
N GLU A 196 -17.86 -31.93 13.27
CA GLU A 196 -16.54 -31.94 13.88
C GLU A 196 -15.92 -30.54 13.86
N GLU A 197 -15.10 -30.24 14.86
CA GLU A 197 -14.32 -29.01 14.89
C GLU A 197 -13.22 -29.04 13.82
N VAL A 198 -13.14 -27.98 12.99
CA VAL A 198 -12.18 -27.91 11.89
C VAL A 198 -11.31 -26.67 12.08
N GLU A 199 -9.99 -26.85 12.10
CA GLU A 199 -9.05 -25.73 12.13
C GLU A 199 -8.94 -25.12 10.73
N ILE A 200 -9.13 -23.80 10.61
CA ILE A 200 -9.19 -23.12 9.32
C ILE A 200 -8.30 -21.87 9.35
N ASP A 201 -7.48 -21.73 8.30
CA ASP A 201 -6.75 -20.48 8.05
C ASP A 201 -7.63 -19.53 7.23
N VAL A 202 -8.23 -18.55 7.92
CA VAL A 202 -9.11 -17.55 7.30
C VAL A 202 -8.34 -16.46 6.54
N SER A 203 -7.01 -16.40 6.65
CA SER A 203 -6.20 -15.39 5.96
C SER A 203 -6.21 -15.59 4.45
N GLU A 204 -5.95 -16.82 3.99
CA GLU A 204 -5.95 -17.17 2.56
C GLU A 204 -7.33 -16.96 1.92
N TRP A 205 -8.36 -17.26 2.69
CA TRP A 205 -9.75 -17.04 2.33
C TRP A 205 -10.04 -15.57 2.06
N PHE A 206 -9.75 -14.69 3.02
CA PHE A 206 -9.99 -13.26 2.83
C PHE A 206 -9.08 -12.64 1.78
N GLN A 207 -7.88 -13.18 1.53
CA GLN A 207 -7.05 -12.77 0.40
C GLN A 207 -7.75 -13.06 -0.93
N THR A 208 -8.40 -14.22 -1.05
CA THR A 208 -9.16 -14.62 -2.26
C THR A 208 -10.37 -13.72 -2.46
N VAL A 209 -11.19 -13.51 -1.43
CA VAL A 209 -12.39 -12.63 -1.51
C VAL A 209 -12.00 -11.22 -1.93
N THR A 210 -10.96 -10.68 -1.30
CA THR A 210 -10.54 -9.29 -1.55
C THR A 210 -9.88 -9.12 -2.91
N GLU A 211 -9.11 -10.11 -3.38
CA GLU A 211 -8.59 -10.16 -4.75
C GLU A 211 -9.72 -10.19 -5.79
N ASP A 212 -10.72 -11.04 -5.60
CA ASP A 212 -11.88 -11.12 -6.49
C ASP A 212 -12.68 -9.80 -6.49
N ALA A 213 -12.89 -9.20 -5.33
CA ALA A 213 -13.60 -7.93 -5.21
C ALA A 213 -12.86 -6.81 -5.95
N ILE A 214 -11.56 -6.63 -5.71
CA ILE A 214 -10.79 -5.55 -6.32
C ILE A 214 -10.52 -5.78 -7.81
N THR A 215 -10.28 -7.02 -8.26
CA THR A 215 -10.13 -7.32 -9.70
C THR A 215 -11.40 -6.99 -10.46
N ARG A 216 -12.57 -7.38 -9.95
CA ARG A 216 -13.86 -7.04 -10.57
C ARG A 216 -14.15 -5.54 -10.53
N THR A 217 -13.84 -4.86 -9.43
CA THR A 217 -14.03 -3.41 -9.31
C THR A 217 -13.12 -2.63 -10.27
N ALA A 218 -11.86 -3.05 -10.40
CA ALA A 218 -10.87 -2.33 -11.17
C ALA A 218 -10.88 -2.68 -12.67
N PHE A 219 -11.20 -3.92 -13.02
CA PHE A 219 -11.08 -4.45 -14.40
C PHE A 219 -12.38 -4.95 -15.01
N GLY A 220 -13.47 -5.01 -14.23
CA GLY A 220 -14.77 -5.47 -14.70
C GLY A 220 -14.69 -6.83 -15.38
N ARG A 221 -14.95 -6.84 -16.70
CA ARG A 221 -14.94 -8.05 -17.54
C ARG A 221 -13.55 -8.65 -17.80
N SER A 222 -12.47 -7.94 -17.49
CA SER A 222 -11.08 -8.41 -17.66
C SER A 222 -10.46 -8.92 -16.35
N TYR A 223 -11.27 -9.42 -15.41
CA TYR A 223 -10.80 -9.79 -14.08
C TYR A 223 -9.79 -10.95 -14.07
N ASP A 224 -9.95 -11.96 -14.94
CA ASP A 224 -9.02 -13.11 -15.03
C ASP A 224 -7.61 -12.66 -15.43
N ASP A 225 -7.51 -11.72 -16.37
CA ASP A 225 -6.23 -11.11 -16.75
C ASP A 225 -5.61 -10.29 -15.60
N GLY A 226 -6.45 -9.70 -14.76
CA GLY A 226 -6.04 -8.97 -13.56
C GLY A 226 -5.41 -9.87 -12.50
N LYS A 227 -5.90 -11.11 -12.33
CA LYS A 227 -5.36 -12.09 -11.36
C LYS A 227 -3.90 -12.44 -11.63
N ALA A 228 -3.51 -12.59 -12.89
CA ALA A 228 -2.11 -12.85 -13.24
C ALA A 228 -1.18 -11.69 -12.81
N VAL A 229 -1.65 -10.45 -12.90
CA VAL A 229 -0.89 -9.27 -12.43
C VAL A 229 -0.78 -9.27 -10.91
N PHE A 230 -1.82 -9.70 -10.18
CA PHE A 230 -1.79 -9.85 -8.73
C PHE A 230 -0.69 -10.78 -8.23
N GLN A 231 -0.53 -11.93 -8.88
CA GLN A 231 0.49 -12.91 -8.52
C GLN A 231 1.90 -12.33 -8.68
N LEU A 232 2.13 -11.59 -9.77
CA LEU A 232 3.41 -10.91 -10.00
C LEU A 232 3.65 -9.80 -8.96
N GLN A 233 2.64 -9.02 -8.61
CA GLN A 233 2.75 -7.97 -7.60
C GLN A 233 2.98 -8.54 -6.18
N ALA A 234 2.42 -9.70 -5.87
CA ALA A 234 2.69 -10.42 -4.62
C ALA A 234 4.17 -10.83 -4.50
N GLN A 235 4.81 -11.26 -5.59
CA GLN A 235 6.25 -11.53 -5.59
C GLN A 235 7.07 -10.25 -5.35
N GLN A 236 6.58 -9.10 -5.81
CA GLN A 236 7.25 -7.81 -5.66
C GLN A 236 7.21 -7.31 -4.20
N MET A 237 6.16 -7.69 -3.46
CA MET A 237 5.97 -7.33 -2.06
C MET A 237 7.11 -7.83 -1.16
N VAL A 238 7.70 -8.97 -1.47
CA VAL A 238 8.86 -9.51 -0.73
C VAL A 238 10.04 -8.54 -0.77
N PHE A 239 10.32 -7.95 -1.94
CA PHE A 239 11.40 -6.97 -2.08
C PHE A 239 11.10 -5.65 -1.36
N ALA A 240 9.84 -5.22 -1.37
CA ALA A 240 9.39 -4.02 -0.65
C ALA A 240 9.48 -4.21 0.87
N ALA A 241 9.01 -5.35 1.40
CA ALA A 241 9.10 -5.68 2.82
C ALA A 241 10.56 -5.73 3.31
N GLU A 242 11.47 -6.31 2.52
CA GLU A 242 12.89 -6.34 2.87
C GLU A 242 13.52 -4.94 2.88
N ALA A 243 13.08 -4.05 1.98
CA ALA A 243 13.56 -2.66 1.93
C ALA A 243 13.25 -1.87 3.20
N PHE A 244 12.12 -2.14 3.88
CA PHE A 244 11.79 -1.51 5.16
C PHE A 244 12.78 -1.85 6.29
N ARG A 245 13.52 -2.96 6.15
CA ARG A 245 14.45 -3.46 7.16
C ARG A 245 15.89 -3.04 6.91
N LYS A 246 16.16 -2.32 5.82
CA LYS A 246 17.50 -1.93 5.38
C LYS A 246 17.61 -0.42 5.24
N VAL A 247 18.83 0.09 5.42
CA VAL A 247 19.13 1.49 5.15
C VAL A 247 19.11 1.69 3.63
N PHE A 248 18.43 2.75 3.18
CA PHE A 248 18.43 3.13 1.78
C PHE A 248 19.82 3.62 1.36
N ILE A 249 20.42 2.96 0.37
CA ILE A 249 21.69 3.36 -0.24
C ILE A 249 21.39 3.93 -1.63
N PRO A 250 21.57 5.25 -1.85
CA PRO A 250 21.43 5.85 -3.17
C PRO A 250 22.29 5.12 -4.21
N GLY A 251 21.74 4.87 -5.40
CA GLY A 251 22.46 4.22 -6.49
C GLY A 251 22.52 2.69 -6.44
N TYR A 252 22.43 2.06 -5.25
CA TYR A 252 22.50 0.59 -5.11
C TYR A 252 21.45 -0.14 -5.97
N ARG A 253 20.29 0.48 -6.16
CA ARG A 253 19.20 -0.06 -7.00
C ARG A 253 19.55 -0.22 -8.48
N PHE A 254 20.62 0.40 -8.97
CA PHE A 254 21.07 0.33 -10.37
C PHE A 254 22.17 -0.71 -10.60
N LEU A 255 22.75 -1.26 -9.52
CA LEU A 255 23.77 -2.29 -9.63
C LEU A 255 23.14 -3.61 -10.09
N PRO A 256 23.77 -4.36 -11.02
CA PRO A 256 23.23 -5.60 -11.58
C PRO A 256 23.40 -6.79 -10.61
N THR A 257 22.89 -6.66 -9.39
CA THR A 257 22.83 -7.77 -8.42
C THR A 257 21.73 -8.74 -8.80
N LYS A 258 21.83 -10.03 -8.41
CA LYS A 258 20.77 -11.03 -8.66
C LYS A 258 19.39 -10.53 -8.22
N LYS A 259 19.33 -9.88 -7.05
CA LYS A 259 18.11 -9.29 -6.49
C LYS A 259 17.55 -8.16 -7.35
N ASN A 260 18.38 -7.18 -7.72
CA ASN A 260 17.93 -6.05 -8.54
C ASN A 260 17.49 -6.52 -9.93
N THR A 261 18.25 -7.43 -10.55
CA THR A 261 17.89 -8.04 -11.83
C THR A 261 16.54 -8.77 -11.77
N ASN A 262 16.26 -9.51 -10.70
CA ASN A 262 14.96 -10.15 -10.49
C ASN A 262 13.84 -9.13 -10.31
N SER A 263 14.06 -8.07 -9.50
CA SER A 263 13.09 -6.98 -9.34
C SER A 263 12.78 -6.28 -10.67
N TRP A 264 13.78 -6.01 -11.50
CA TRP A 264 13.59 -5.38 -12.82
C TRP A 264 12.84 -6.30 -13.79
N LYS A 265 13.14 -7.60 -13.80
CA LYS A 265 12.41 -8.58 -14.61
C LYS A 265 10.93 -8.60 -14.24
N LEU A 266 10.63 -8.66 -12.95
CA LEU A 266 9.28 -8.68 -12.42
C LEU A 266 8.53 -7.38 -12.77
N GLU A 267 9.16 -6.23 -12.60
CA GLU A 267 8.59 -4.94 -12.99
C GLU A 267 8.25 -4.88 -14.48
N LYS A 268 9.16 -5.37 -15.33
CA LYS A 268 8.97 -5.42 -16.78
C LYS A 268 7.84 -6.36 -17.15
N GLU A 269 7.65 -7.45 -16.43
CA GLU A 269 6.55 -8.40 -16.64
C GLU A 269 5.20 -7.82 -16.23
N ILE A 270 5.10 -7.22 -15.04
CA ILE A 270 3.90 -6.51 -14.57
C ILE A 270 3.48 -5.44 -15.58
N LYS A 271 4.43 -4.58 -16.01
CA LYS A 271 4.17 -3.53 -17.00
C LYS A 271 3.68 -4.11 -18.32
N ARG A 272 4.31 -5.17 -18.84
CA ARG A 272 3.88 -5.83 -20.09
C ARG A 272 2.48 -6.43 -19.97
N SER A 273 2.16 -7.08 -18.86
CA SER A 273 0.83 -7.67 -18.65
C SER A 273 -0.25 -6.61 -18.54
N LEU A 274 -0.01 -5.52 -17.81
CA LEU A 274 -0.95 -4.39 -17.73
C LEU A 274 -1.13 -3.69 -19.08
N ILE A 275 -0.06 -3.44 -19.84
CA ILE A 275 -0.17 -2.84 -21.18
C ILE A 275 -1.00 -3.73 -22.12
N ARG A 276 -0.75 -5.05 -22.12
CA ARG A 276 -1.56 -6.00 -22.92
C ARG A 276 -3.03 -5.97 -22.53
N LEU A 277 -3.32 -5.93 -21.23
CA LEU A 277 -4.68 -5.84 -20.71
C LEU A 277 -5.36 -4.55 -21.19
N ILE A 278 -4.70 -3.40 -21.04
CA ILE A 278 -5.20 -2.10 -21.51
C ILE A 278 -5.47 -2.13 -23.03
N GLY A 279 -4.56 -2.71 -23.82
CA GLY A 279 -4.72 -2.87 -25.27
C GLY A 279 -5.98 -3.65 -25.64
N ARG A 280 -6.13 -4.86 -25.09
CA ARG A 280 -7.32 -5.71 -25.32
C ARG A 280 -8.62 -5.03 -24.90
N ARG A 281 -8.59 -4.23 -23.82
CA ARG A 281 -9.77 -3.48 -23.35
C ARG A 281 -10.14 -2.37 -24.32
N LYS A 282 -9.16 -1.66 -24.89
CA LYS A 282 -9.39 -0.62 -25.90
C LYS A 282 -9.98 -1.17 -27.20
N GLU A 283 -9.47 -2.32 -27.66
CA GLU A 283 -10.00 -3.00 -28.86
C GLU A 283 -11.49 -3.34 -28.69
N ARG A 284 -11.86 -4.01 -27.59
CA ARG A 284 -13.26 -4.40 -27.32
C ARG A 284 -14.21 -3.21 -27.15
N LEU A 285 -13.75 -2.10 -26.58
CA LEU A 285 -14.55 -0.87 -26.44
C LEU A 285 -14.82 -0.19 -27.79
N GLY A 286 -14.00 -0.44 -28.81
CA GLY A 286 -14.25 0.04 -30.18
C GLY A 286 -15.25 -0.81 -30.96
N GLU A 287 -15.42 -2.08 -30.59
CA GLU A 287 -16.27 -3.06 -31.29
C GLU A 287 -17.67 -3.20 -30.66
N GLU A 288 -17.77 -3.14 -29.33
CA GLU A 288 -19.02 -3.24 -28.58
C GLU A 288 -19.36 -1.87 -27.97
N GLY A 289 -20.35 -1.16 -28.53
CA GLY A 289 -20.86 0.07 -27.92
C GLY A 289 -21.19 -0.12 -26.44
N LYS A 290 -21.00 0.91 -25.60
CA LYS A 290 -21.19 0.78 -24.14
C LYS A 290 -22.64 0.41 -23.81
N PRO A 291 -22.90 -0.75 -23.19
CA PRO A 291 -24.22 -1.03 -22.65
C PRO A 291 -24.50 -0.06 -21.49
N ASP A 292 -25.59 0.69 -21.63
CA ASP A 292 -26.09 1.58 -20.58
C ASP A 292 -26.39 0.76 -19.31
N GLY A 293 -25.99 1.28 -18.14
CA GLY A 293 -26.15 0.57 -16.85
C GLY A 293 -25.06 -0.44 -16.46
N SER A 294 -23.97 -0.58 -17.21
CA SER A 294 -22.84 -1.46 -16.82
C SER A 294 -21.97 -0.88 -15.69
N VAL A 295 -21.30 -1.76 -14.92
CA VAL A 295 -20.36 -1.38 -13.86
C VAL A 295 -19.28 -0.47 -14.45
N LYS A 296 -19.12 0.72 -13.87
CA LYS A 296 -18.04 1.64 -14.18
C LYS A 296 -16.77 1.15 -13.48
N ASP A 297 -16.02 0.31 -14.18
CA ASP A 297 -14.72 -0.17 -13.71
C ASP A 297 -13.64 0.92 -13.85
N LEU A 298 -12.65 0.86 -12.96
CA LEU A 298 -11.53 1.81 -12.89
C LEU A 298 -10.79 1.95 -14.24
N LEU A 299 -10.49 0.81 -14.87
CA LEU A 299 -9.78 0.77 -16.13
C LEU A 299 -10.57 1.44 -17.25
N GLY A 300 -11.87 1.17 -17.34
CA GLY A 300 -12.79 1.79 -18.31
C GLY A 300 -12.80 3.32 -18.19
N LEU A 301 -12.97 3.86 -16.97
CA LEU A 301 -12.99 5.31 -16.75
C LEU A 301 -11.68 5.99 -17.17
N MET A 302 -10.53 5.36 -16.90
CA MET A 302 -9.25 5.93 -17.30
C MET A 302 -8.98 5.82 -18.80
N ILE A 303 -9.42 4.74 -19.46
CA ILE A 303 -9.35 4.61 -20.92
C ILE A 303 -10.20 5.70 -21.58
N ASP A 304 -11.41 5.93 -21.08
CA ASP A 304 -12.32 6.98 -21.56
C ASP A 304 -11.71 8.37 -21.39
N ALA A 305 -11.17 8.65 -20.19
CA ALA A 305 -10.51 9.93 -19.91
C ALA A 305 -9.29 10.15 -20.83
N SER A 306 -8.53 9.08 -21.12
CA SER A 306 -7.40 9.11 -22.06
C SER A 306 -7.85 9.39 -23.51
N ALA A 307 -9.02 8.90 -23.94
CA ALA A 307 -9.56 9.08 -25.28
C ALA A 307 -10.28 10.43 -25.50
N SER A 308 -10.95 10.96 -24.48
CA SER A 308 -11.82 12.15 -24.54
C SER A 308 -11.17 13.44 -25.04
N LYS A 309 -9.83 13.56 -25.03
CA LYS A 309 -9.09 14.71 -25.58
C LYS A 309 -8.40 14.45 -26.92
N GLN A 310 -8.37 13.22 -27.43
CA GLN A 310 -7.86 12.97 -28.79
C GLN A 310 -8.85 13.43 -29.88
N GLY A 311 -10.15 13.57 -29.53
CA GLY A 311 -11.20 14.05 -30.45
C GLY A 311 -11.45 15.57 -30.46
N ALA A 312 -10.80 16.34 -29.57
CA ALA A 312 -10.97 17.78 -29.49
C ALA A 312 -9.80 18.53 -30.19
N GLY A 313 -9.92 18.69 -31.51
CA GLY A 313 -9.23 19.75 -32.27
C GLY A 313 -7.81 19.45 -32.75
N GLN A 314 -7.69 18.80 -33.91
CA GLN A 314 -6.61 19.11 -34.85
C GLN A 314 -6.86 20.49 -35.47
N ALA A 315 -6.53 21.56 -34.74
CA ALA A 315 -6.32 22.90 -35.30
C ALA A 315 -5.68 23.80 -34.23
N ALA A 316 -4.35 23.79 -34.13
CA ALA A 316 -3.51 24.97 -33.80
C ALA A 316 -2.03 24.57 -33.64
N SER A 317 -1.21 25.16 -34.49
CA SER A 317 0.21 25.57 -34.40
C SER A 317 1.20 24.88 -33.43
N PRO A 318 2.47 24.68 -33.85
CA PRO A 318 3.50 24.10 -33.01
C PRO A 318 3.96 25.10 -31.94
N LYS A 319 3.59 24.87 -30.67
CA LYS A 319 4.25 25.49 -29.50
C LYS A 319 5.12 24.44 -28.79
N PRO A 320 6.33 24.81 -28.32
CA PRO A 320 7.28 23.85 -27.78
C PRO A 320 6.96 23.48 -26.32
N VAL A 321 7.12 22.18 -26.04
CA VAL A 321 7.53 21.55 -24.76
C VAL A 321 6.91 22.12 -23.47
N SER A 322 5.62 21.84 -23.25
CA SER A 322 5.10 21.45 -21.92
C SER A 322 3.70 20.87 -22.13
N SER A 323 3.58 19.54 -22.09
CA SER A 323 2.28 18.87 -22.11
C SER A 323 1.44 19.40 -20.94
N PRO A 324 0.16 19.81 -21.12
CA PRO A 324 -0.64 20.22 -19.98
C PRO A 324 -0.83 19.00 -19.04
N PRO A 325 -0.77 19.17 -17.71
CA PRO A 325 -0.82 18.10 -16.70
C PRO A 325 -2.18 17.36 -16.59
N SER A 326 -3.04 17.43 -17.61
CA SER A 326 -4.47 17.10 -17.55
C SER A 326 -4.91 15.90 -18.40
N THR A 327 -3.98 15.11 -18.95
CA THR A 327 -4.30 13.94 -19.79
C THR A 327 -3.79 12.67 -19.13
N ILE A 328 -4.69 11.72 -18.89
CA ILE A 328 -4.32 10.38 -18.40
C ILE A 328 -3.63 9.60 -19.53
N THR A 329 -2.35 9.28 -19.33
CA THR A 329 -1.55 8.49 -20.29
C THR A 329 -1.68 7.00 -20.02
N VAL A 330 -1.32 6.14 -20.99
CA VAL A 330 -1.26 4.68 -20.77
C VAL A 330 -0.32 4.32 -19.61
N ARG A 331 0.78 5.05 -19.43
CA ARG A 331 1.67 4.88 -18.29
C ARG A 331 0.96 5.18 -16.98
N ASP A 332 0.18 6.25 -16.93
CA ASP A 332 -0.60 6.59 -15.74
C ASP A 332 -1.61 5.49 -15.39
N ILE A 333 -2.28 4.93 -16.40
CA ILE A 333 -3.20 3.79 -16.22
C ILE A 333 -2.48 2.59 -15.59
N VAL A 334 -1.29 2.25 -16.08
CA VAL A 334 -0.47 1.15 -15.53
C VAL A 334 -0.12 1.40 -14.07
N GLU A 335 0.28 2.62 -13.73
CA GLU A 335 0.66 2.98 -12.36
C GLU A 335 -0.53 3.03 -11.40
N GLU A 336 -1.70 3.52 -11.85
CA GLU A 336 -2.95 3.47 -11.07
C GLU A 336 -3.41 2.03 -10.84
N CYS A 337 -3.37 1.16 -11.85
CA CYS A 337 -3.71 -0.25 -11.70
C CYS A 337 -2.88 -0.92 -10.59
N LYS A 338 -1.57 -0.67 -10.53
CA LYS A 338 -0.70 -1.16 -9.45
C LYS A 338 -1.15 -0.64 -8.09
N THR A 339 -1.51 0.65 -8.00
CA THR A 339 -1.98 1.28 -6.77
C THR A 339 -3.25 0.63 -6.24
N PHE A 340 -4.27 0.45 -7.08
CA PHE A 340 -5.53 -0.13 -6.63
C PHE A 340 -5.42 -1.60 -6.27
N PHE A 341 -4.59 -2.36 -6.98
CA PHE A 341 -4.30 -3.74 -6.63
C PHE A 341 -3.64 -3.88 -5.26
N PHE A 342 -2.58 -3.11 -5.02
CA PHE A 342 -1.88 -3.14 -3.74
C PHE A 342 -2.81 -2.69 -2.59
N ALA A 343 -3.47 -1.54 -2.76
CA ALA A 343 -4.27 -0.94 -1.70
C ALA A 343 -5.53 -1.76 -1.36
N GLY A 344 -6.23 -2.30 -2.36
CA GLY A 344 -7.53 -2.94 -2.18
C GLY A 344 -7.48 -4.37 -1.60
N LYS A 345 -6.40 -5.11 -1.85
CA LYS A 345 -6.27 -6.51 -1.41
C LYS A 345 -5.76 -6.63 0.03
N GLN A 346 -4.55 -6.14 0.28
CA GLN A 346 -3.82 -6.44 1.52
C GLN A 346 -4.46 -5.80 2.75
N THR A 347 -4.93 -4.56 2.63
CA THR A 347 -5.53 -3.84 3.76
C THR A 347 -6.85 -4.49 4.20
N THR A 348 -7.73 -4.77 3.24
CA THR A 348 -9.05 -5.38 3.47
C THR A 348 -8.91 -6.81 3.98
N SER A 349 -8.02 -7.62 3.39
CA SER A 349 -7.83 -9.00 3.83
C SER A 349 -7.34 -9.06 5.28
N ASN A 350 -6.34 -8.25 5.64
CA ASN A 350 -5.85 -8.19 7.02
C ASN A 350 -6.94 -7.72 7.99
N LEU A 351 -7.73 -6.72 7.60
CA LEU A 351 -8.85 -6.23 8.41
C LEU A 351 -9.89 -7.33 8.67
N LEU A 352 -10.28 -8.09 7.63
CA LEU A 352 -11.24 -9.19 7.77
C LEU A 352 -10.68 -10.33 8.63
N THR A 353 -9.41 -10.71 8.42
CA THR A 353 -8.72 -11.71 9.25
C THR A 353 -8.73 -11.31 10.72
N TRP A 354 -8.33 -10.08 11.04
CA TRP A 354 -8.33 -9.59 12.42
C TRP A 354 -9.73 -9.45 13.00
N THR A 355 -10.71 -9.06 12.19
CA THR A 355 -12.12 -9.03 12.62
C THR A 355 -12.58 -10.41 13.05
N THR A 356 -12.29 -11.46 12.26
CA THR A 356 -12.63 -12.84 12.61
C THR A 356 -11.89 -13.32 13.85
N VAL A 357 -10.59 -13.00 14.00
CA VAL A 357 -9.83 -13.29 15.23
C VAL A 357 -10.50 -12.64 16.44
N LEU A 358 -10.85 -11.36 16.36
CA LEU A 358 -11.47 -10.65 17.47
C LEU A 358 -12.87 -11.18 17.80
N LEU A 359 -13.68 -11.52 16.81
CA LEU A 359 -14.99 -12.14 17.05
C LEU A 359 -14.86 -13.50 17.72
N ALA A 360 -13.87 -14.32 17.33
CA ALA A 360 -13.59 -15.60 17.97
C ALA A 360 -13.09 -15.44 19.42
N MET A 361 -12.35 -14.37 19.71
CA MET A 361 -11.91 -14.02 21.08
C MET A 361 -13.03 -13.43 21.95
N HIS A 362 -14.11 -12.94 21.32
CA HIS A 362 -15.22 -12.23 21.96
C HIS A 362 -16.59 -12.80 21.49
N PRO A 363 -16.95 -14.03 21.90
CA PRO A 363 -18.16 -14.72 21.42
C PRO A 363 -19.46 -13.95 21.67
N GLU A 364 -19.51 -13.12 22.71
CA GLU A 364 -20.65 -12.24 23.01
C GLU A 364 -20.93 -11.24 21.88
N TRP A 365 -19.88 -10.73 21.23
CA TRP A 365 -20.00 -9.82 20.09
C TRP A 365 -20.33 -10.57 18.80
N GLN A 366 -19.77 -11.77 18.65
CA GLN A 366 -20.09 -12.67 17.55
C GLN A 366 -21.58 -13.02 17.53
N GLU A 367 -22.15 -13.45 18.66
CA GLU A 367 -23.57 -13.84 18.72
C GLU A 367 -24.50 -12.64 18.53
N ARG A 368 -24.14 -11.46 19.06
CA ARG A 368 -24.91 -10.23 18.81
C ARG A 368 -24.91 -9.83 17.33
N ALA A 369 -23.74 -9.86 16.69
CA ALA A 369 -23.62 -9.57 15.26
C ALA A 369 -24.42 -10.57 14.43
N ARG A 370 -24.34 -11.86 14.76
CA ARG A 370 -25.11 -12.94 14.12
C ARG A 370 -26.62 -12.74 14.26
N ALA A 371 -27.10 -12.47 15.47
CA ALA A 371 -28.52 -12.22 15.73
C ALA A 371 -29.02 -11.00 14.95
N GLU A 372 -28.22 -9.95 14.83
CA GLU A 372 -28.56 -8.78 14.01
C GLU A 372 -28.65 -9.15 12.52
N VAL A 373 -27.66 -9.87 11.98
CA VAL A 373 -27.67 -10.31 10.58
C VAL A 373 -28.90 -11.18 10.28
N LEU A 374 -29.21 -12.15 11.13
CA LEU A 374 -30.40 -13.01 10.95
C LEU A 374 -31.70 -12.20 10.99
N ARG A 375 -31.79 -11.21 11.88
CA ARG A 375 -32.97 -10.33 12.01
C ARG A 375 -33.15 -9.40 10.81
N VAL A 376 -32.05 -8.89 10.25
CA VAL A 376 -32.08 -7.86 9.18
C VAL A 376 -32.10 -8.48 7.80
N CYS A 377 -31.26 -9.48 7.56
CA CYS A 377 -31.07 -10.13 6.26
C CYS A 377 -31.94 -11.38 6.09
N GLY A 378 -32.48 -11.93 7.18
CA GLY A 378 -33.12 -13.23 7.15
C GLY A 378 -32.10 -14.39 7.15
N ALA A 379 -32.64 -15.60 7.22
CA ALA A 379 -31.84 -16.82 7.37
C ALA A 379 -31.53 -17.53 6.04
N ARG A 380 -31.91 -16.97 4.86
CA ARG A 380 -31.60 -17.50 3.51
C ARG A 380 -31.07 -16.53 2.45
N ASP A 381 -31.12 -15.21 2.68
CA ASP A 381 -30.84 -14.22 1.64
C ASP A 381 -29.48 -13.52 1.80
N LEU A 382 -28.72 -13.42 0.70
CA LEU A 382 -27.52 -12.58 0.66
C LEU A 382 -27.82 -11.15 1.12
N PRO A 383 -26.96 -10.53 1.97
CA PRO A 383 -27.14 -9.15 2.38
C PRO A 383 -27.29 -8.22 1.17
N THR A 384 -28.38 -7.47 1.15
CA THR A 384 -28.63 -6.44 0.13
C THR A 384 -28.17 -5.07 0.66
N ARG A 385 -28.11 -4.07 -0.22
CA ARG A 385 -27.84 -2.68 0.17
C ARG A 385 -28.73 -2.22 1.33
N ASP A 386 -30.03 -2.51 1.24
CA ASP A 386 -31.00 -2.04 2.21
C ASP A 386 -30.82 -2.70 3.59
N HIS A 387 -30.06 -3.79 3.64
CA HIS A 387 -29.63 -4.43 4.88
C HIS A 387 -28.41 -3.74 5.48
N LEU A 388 -27.42 -3.33 4.67
CA LEU A 388 -26.14 -2.79 5.15
C LEU A 388 -26.29 -1.56 6.07
N GLY A 389 -27.17 -0.62 5.72
CA GLY A 389 -27.44 0.56 6.57
C GLY A 389 -28.18 0.25 7.88
N LYS A 390 -28.71 -0.98 8.03
CA LYS A 390 -29.46 -1.45 9.21
C LYS A 390 -28.61 -2.31 10.15
N LEU A 391 -27.42 -2.75 9.71
CA LEU A 391 -26.45 -3.47 10.54
C LEU A 391 -25.67 -2.46 11.38
N LYS A 392 -26.04 -2.29 12.65
CA LYS A 392 -25.42 -1.32 13.57
C LYS A 392 -24.39 -1.97 14.50
N THR A 393 -24.55 -3.27 14.74
CA THR A 393 -23.75 -4.08 15.66
C THR A 393 -22.56 -4.69 14.95
N VAL A 394 -22.68 -4.99 13.65
CA VAL A 394 -21.53 -5.12 12.76
C VAL A 394 -20.95 -3.71 12.59
N PRO A 395 -19.89 -3.34 13.32
CA PRO A 395 -19.46 -1.96 13.29
C PRO A 395 -18.91 -1.66 11.87
N PRO A 396 -19.05 -0.42 11.36
CA PRO A 396 -18.11 0.05 10.35
C PRO A 396 -16.71 -0.21 10.92
N PRO A 397 -15.79 -0.72 10.09
CA PRO A 397 -14.66 -1.53 10.52
C PRO A 397 -13.96 -0.95 11.74
N PHE A 398 -13.75 -1.81 12.75
CA PHE A 398 -12.87 -1.55 13.88
C PHE A 398 -11.67 -0.74 13.38
N VAL A 399 -11.58 0.52 13.81
CA VAL A 399 -10.47 1.43 13.51
C VAL A 399 -9.28 0.98 14.35
N SER A 400 -8.80 -0.23 14.13
CA SER A 400 -7.42 -0.59 14.45
C SER A 400 -6.62 -0.32 13.20
N ALA A 401 -5.72 0.66 13.29
CA ALA A 401 -4.83 1.10 12.23
C ALA A 401 -4.41 -0.06 11.30
N SER A 402 -4.60 0.14 9.99
CA SER A 402 -4.01 -0.71 8.97
C SER A 402 -2.55 -0.98 9.36
N PRO A 403 -2.10 -2.24 9.39
CA PRO A 403 -0.75 -2.54 9.82
C PRO A 403 0.26 -1.71 9.02
N SER A 404 1.11 -0.97 9.73
CA SER A 404 2.24 -0.23 9.14
C SER A 404 3.00 -1.09 8.14
N PRO A 405 3.60 -0.53 7.05
CA PRO A 405 4.46 -1.23 6.07
C PRO A 405 5.49 -2.22 6.65
N VAL A 406 5.77 -2.09 7.94
CA VAL A 406 6.59 -2.95 8.79
C VAL A 406 6.06 -4.38 9.00
N SER A 407 4.75 -4.62 9.01
CA SER A 407 4.16 -5.96 9.22
C SER A 407 4.05 -6.82 7.96
N TRP A 408 4.45 -6.28 6.80
CA TRP A 408 4.10 -6.78 5.46
C TRP A 408 4.94 -7.99 5.02
N GLY A 409 5.73 -8.54 5.96
CA GLY A 409 6.48 -9.79 5.79
C GLY A 409 6.41 -10.73 7.00
N ASN A 410 5.62 -10.40 8.03
CA ASN A 410 5.37 -11.29 9.16
C ASN A 410 3.90 -11.70 9.09
N SER A 411 3.60 -12.78 8.36
CA SER A 411 2.32 -13.47 8.53
C SER A 411 2.19 -13.83 10.00
N VAL A 412 1.34 -13.12 10.74
CA VAL A 412 0.95 -13.59 12.06
C VAL A 412 -0.08 -14.67 11.80
N ASN A 413 0.39 -15.92 11.71
CA ASN A 413 -0.48 -17.08 11.58
C ASN A 413 -1.29 -17.20 12.87
N TYR A 414 -2.50 -16.66 12.88
CA TYR A 414 -3.50 -17.00 13.88
C TYR A 414 -4.23 -18.23 13.36
N LYS A 415 -3.84 -19.39 13.88
CA LYS A 415 -4.63 -20.60 13.78
C LYS A 415 -5.80 -20.43 14.75
N ILE A 416 -7.01 -20.27 14.21
CA ILE A 416 -8.23 -20.15 15.01
C ILE A 416 -8.93 -21.51 14.96
N TYR A 417 -9.16 -22.10 16.12
CA TYR A 417 -10.05 -23.24 16.25
C TYR A 417 -11.48 -22.71 16.27
N VAL A 418 -12.21 -22.94 15.18
CA VAL A 418 -13.63 -22.60 15.09
C VAL A 418 -14.33 -23.87 14.68
N SER A 419 -15.35 -24.31 15.42
CA SER A 419 -16.18 -25.44 14.99
C SER A 419 -16.63 -25.21 13.54
N SER A 420 -16.55 -26.23 12.67
CA SER A 420 -16.98 -26.11 11.27
C SER A 420 -18.42 -25.63 11.16
N SER A 421 -19.25 -26.02 12.13
CA SER A 421 -20.64 -25.59 12.30
C SER A 421 -20.72 -24.12 12.68
N LEU A 422 -19.85 -23.65 13.58
CA LEU A 422 -19.77 -22.26 14.03
C LEU A 422 -19.25 -21.34 12.90
N LEU A 423 -18.25 -21.75 12.12
CA LEU A 423 -17.72 -20.95 11.01
C LEU A 423 -18.70 -20.84 9.85
N ARG A 424 -19.44 -21.92 9.58
CA ARG A 424 -20.64 -21.92 8.75
C ARG A 424 -21.73 -20.99 9.31
N LEU A 425 -22.01 -21.00 10.61
CA LEU A 425 -22.98 -20.10 11.24
C LEU A 425 -22.57 -18.61 11.22
N ILE A 426 -21.27 -18.30 11.19
CA ILE A 426 -20.72 -16.94 11.08
C ILE A 426 -20.72 -16.45 9.61
N LEU A 427 -20.36 -17.32 8.66
CA LEU A 427 -20.14 -16.95 7.26
C LEU A 427 -21.30 -17.34 6.33
N GLY A 428 -22.33 -18.01 6.85
CA GLY A 428 -23.57 -18.34 6.14
C GLY A 428 -23.72 -19.82 5.81
N SER A 429 -24.17 -20.63 6.77
CA SER A 429 -24.84 -21.90 6.50
C SER A 429 -26.31 -21.61 6.35
N TRP A 430 -26.63 -21.28 5.12
CA TRP A 430 -27.93 -21.44 4.50
C TRP A 430 -28.17 -22.95 4.38
N GLY A 431 -28.94 -23.50 5.31
CA GLY A 431 -29.39 -24.90 5.26
C GLY A 431 -30.49 -25.12 4.26
#